data_AF-A0A920MTL8-F1
#
_entry.id   AF-A0A920MTL8-F1
#
_cell.length_a   1.000
_cell.length_b   1.000
_cell.length_c   1.000
_cell.angle_alpha   90.00
_cell.angle_beta   90.00
_cell.angle_gamma   90.00
#
_symmetry.space_group_name_H-M   'P 1'
#
loop_
_entity.id
_entity.type
_entity.pdbx_description
1 polymer ?
#
loop_
_entity_poly.entity_id
_entity_poly.type
_entity_poly.pdbx_seq_one_letter_code
_entity_poly.pdbx_strand_id
1 'polypeptide(L)'
;MGSSRPNIMPPASKTTGNYANSTLAKMEALNAGYDEAIMLNKEGLVAECSGENLFVCRNGKIMTPPLVSGALEGITQHTVMSFVRDLGHEVPLRLSHDQTYTLLMKYSLSEQQQKLALSTA
;
A
#
# COMPACT_ATOMS: atom_id res chain seq x y z
N MET A 1 4.86 15.36 14.60
CA MET A 1 5.94 14.63 15.31
C MET A 1 5.35 13.31 15.77
N GLY A 2 5.73 12.20 15.14
CA GLY A 2 5.09 10.90 15.34
C GLY A 2 5.39 10.34 16.74
N SER A 3 4.34 10.09 17.52
CA SER A 3 4.44 9.36 18.79
C SER A 3 4.74 7.90 18.49
N SER A 4 6.04 7.55 18.35
CA SER A 4 6.46 6.18 18.58
C SER A 4 6.31 5.93 20.07
N ARG A 5 5.45 4.98 20.45
CA ARG A 5 5.40 4.53 21.84
C ARG A 5 6.78 3.93 22.16
N PRO A 6 7.42 4.28 23.29
CA PRO A 6 8.80 3.86 23.57
C PRO A 6 8.99 2.33 23.70
N ASN A 7 7.89 1.57 23.74
CA ASN A 7 7.88 0.11 23.92
C ASN A 7 7.43 -0.68 22.68
N ILE A 8 7.41 -0.07 21.49
CA ILE A 8 7.13 -0.79 20.23
C ILE A 8 8.26 -0.57 19.24
N MET A 9 8.47 -1.54 18.34
CA MET A 9 9.39 -1.33 17.22
C MET A 9 8.88 -0.19 16.33
N PRO A 10 9.75 0.77 15.93
CA PRO A 10 9.36 1.82 15.01
C PRO A 10 8.99 1.23 13.65
N PRO A 11 7.77 1.48 13.12
CA PRO A 11 7.34 0.94 11.83
C PRO A 11 8.25 1.36 10.67
N ALA A 12 8.67 2.63 10.67
CA ALA A 12 9.58 3.19 9.65
C ALA A 12 11.05 2.75 9.79
N SER A 13 11.36 1.70 10.55
CA SER A 13 12.72 1.17 10.68
C SER A 13 12.87 -0.15 9.93
N LYS A 14 14.00 -0.34 9.23
CA LYS A 14 14.30 -1.58 8.52
C LYS A 14 14.90 -2.63 9.46
N THR A 15 14.15 -2.99 10.48
CA THR A 15 14.59 -3.92 11.55
C THR A 15 13.95 -5.29 11.39
N THR A 16 14.68 -6.35 11.77
CA THR A 16 14.21 -7.73 11.63
C THR A 16 12.87 -7.99 12.34
N GLY A 17 12.64 -7.36 13.48
CA GLY A 17 11.39 -7.55 14.24
C GLY A 17 10.13 -7.09 13.51
N ASN A 18 10.22 -6.07 12.65
CA ASN A 18 9.08 -5.62 11.84
C ASN A 18 8.65 -6.67 10.80
N TYR A 19 9.56 -7.52 10.33
CA TYR A 19 9.24 -8.57 9.34
C TYR A 19 8.40 -9.70 9.93
N ALA A 20 8.27 -9.81 11.26
CA ALA A 20 7.37 -10.80 11.87
C ALA A 20 5.91 -10.52 11.47
N ASN A 21 5.48 -9.25 11.53
CA ASN A 21 4.13 -8.84 11.13
C ASN A 21 3.89 -9.08 9.64
N SER A 22 4.85 -8.69 8.81
CA SER A 22 4.85 -8.94 7.36
C SER A 22 4.72 -10.42 7.03
N THR A 23 5.50 -11.28 7.69
CA THR A 23 5.51 -12.72 7.43
C THR A 23 4.17 -13.34 7.80
N LEU A 24 3.61 -12.99 8.97
CA LEU A 24 2.30 -13.47 9.39
C LEU A 24 1.20 -13.02 8.43
N ALA A 25 1.20 -11.74 8.02
CA ALA A 25 0.25 -11.21 7.05
C ALA A 25 0.33 -11.95 5.70
N LYS A 26 1.56 -12.18 5.21
CA LYS A 26 1.78 -12.95 3.97
C LYS A 26 1.27 -14.38 4.08
N MET A 27 1.56 -15.05 5.19
CA MET A 27 1.07 -16.42 5.43
C MET A 27 -0.46 -16.48 5.45
N GLU A 28 -1.12 -15.51 6.09
CA GLU A 28 -2.58 -15.42 6.12
C GLU A 28 -3.17 -15.19 4.73
N ALA A 29 -2.58 -14.27 3.94
CA ALA A 29 -2.99 -14.04 2.56
C ALA A 29 -2.87 -15.31 1.69
N LEU A 30 -1.73 -16.01 1.78
CA LEU A 30 -1.50 -17.26 1.05
C LEU A 30 -2.50 -18.34 1.46
N ASN A 31 -2.77 -18.50 2.76
CA ASN A 31 -3.75 -19.46 3.27
C ASN A 31 -5.18 -19.14 2.80
N ALA A 32 -5.49 -17.86 2.56
CA ALA A 32 -6.76 -17.40 2.02
C ALA A 32 -6.83 -17.45 0.48
N GLY A 33 -5.77 -17.93 -0.20
CA GLY A 33 -5.72 -18.06 -1.66
C GLY A 33 -5.33 -16.79 -2.41
N TYR A 34 -4.75 -15.80 -1.73
CA TYR A 34 -4.23 -14.58 -2.32
C TYR A 34 -2.70 -14.59 -2.40
N ASP A 35 -2.15 -13.88 -3.37
CA ASP A 35 -0.70 -13.80 -3.54
C ASP A 35 -0.03 -12.88 -2.52
N GLU A 36 -0.72 -11.84 -2.01
CA GLU A 36 -0.09 -10.78 -1.20
C GLU A 36 -1.07 -10.15 -0.19
N ALA A 37 -0.53 -9.67 0.93
CA ALA A 37 -1.26 -8.94 1.95
C ALA A 37 -1.07 -7.43 1.81
N ILE A 38 -2.17 -6.67 1.91
CA ILE A 38 -2.15 -5.23 2.11
C ILE A 38 -2.31 -4.95 3.60
N MET A 39 -1.33 -4.27 4.18
CA MET A 39 -1.28 -3.96 5.61
C MET A 39 -1.88 -2.59 5.90
N LEU A 40 -2.70 -2.54 6.93
CA LEU A 40 -3.34 -1.33 7.43
C LEU A 40 -2.62 -0.83 8.69
N ASN A 41 -2.63 0.47 8.89
CA ASN A 41 -2.19 1.08 10.14
C ASN A 41 -3.30 1.02 11.20
N LYS A 42 -3.02 1.54 12.39
CA LYS A 42 -3.98 1.51 13.51
C LYS A 42 -5.24 2.36 13.28
N GLU A 43 -5.19 3.32 12.36
CA GLU A 43 -6.34 4.10 11.89
C GLU A 43 -7.11 3.39 10.75
N GLY A 44 -6.70 2.16 10.39
CA GLY A 44 -7.22 1.37 9.29
C GLY A 44 -6.77 1.82 7.90
N LEU A 45 -5.98 2.90 7.79
CA LEU A 45 -5.48 3.38 6.50
C LEU A 45 -4.42 2.43 5.97
N VAL A 46 -4.33 2.30 4.64
CA VAL A 46 -3.26 1.51 4.03
C VAL A 46 -1.90 2.10 4.36
N ALA A 47 -0.98 1.24 4.77
CA ALA A 47 0.41 1.57 5.01
C ALA A 47 1.29 1.02 3.89
N GLU A 48 1.33 -0.28 3.71
CA GLU A 48 2.25 -0.99 2.82
C GLU A 48 1.71 -2.38 2.47
N CYS A 49 2.40 -3.13 1.61
CA CYS A 49 2.20 -4.56 1.46
C CYS A 49 3.18 -5.32 2.37
N SER A 50 3.07 -6.65 2.47
CA SER A 50 3.91 -7.42 3.40
C SER A 50 5.42 -7.22 3.19
N GLY A 51 5.89 -6.99 1.96
CA GLY A 51 7.32 -6.83 1.65
C GLY A 51 7.73 -5.52 0.98
N GLU A 52 6.79 -4.62 0.71
CA GLU A 52 6.97 -3.57 -0.30
C GLU A 52 6.06 -2.36 -0.09
N ASN A 53 6.50 -1.20 -0.59
CA ASN A 53 5.63 -0.02 -0.66
C ASN A 53 4.53 -0.24 -1.70
N LEU A 54 3.31 0.21 -1.40
CA LEU A 54 2.18 0.11 -2.32
C LEU A 54 2.06 1.34 -3.23
N PHE A 55 1.88 1.08 -4.53
CA PHE A 55 1.50 2.09 -5.51
C PHE A 55 0.18 1.74 -6.18
N VAL A 56 -0.61 2.77 -6.48
CA VAL A 56 -1.87 2.65 -7.20
C VAL A 56 -1.86 3.60 -8.39
N CYS A 57 -2.10 3.07 -9.59
CA CYS A 57 -2.34 3.90 -10.77
C CYS A 57 -3.85 3.93 -11.07
N ARG A 58 -4.46 5.11 -11.00
CA ARG A 58 -5.89 5.29 -11.31
C ARG A 58 -6.09 6.63 -12.00
N ASN A 59 -6.83 6.61 -13.11
CA ASN A 59 -7.19 7.82 -13.88
C ASN A 59 -5.97 8.68 -14.25
N GLY A 60 -4.88 8.03 -14.69
CA GLY A 60 -3.63 8.71 -15.06
C GLY A 60 -2.86 9.31 -13.88
N LYS A 61 -3.25 9.02 -12.63
CA LYS A 61 -2.55 9.46 -11.42
C LYS A 61 -1.93 8.27 -10.70
N ILE A 62 -0.72 8.46 -10.21
CA ILE A 62 -0.04 7.50 -9.34
C ILE A 62 -0.24 7.95 -7.90
N MET A 63 -0.53 7.02 -7.01
CA MET A 63 -0.80 7.27 -5.59
C MET A 63 -0.03 6.28 -4.75
N THR A 64 0.46 6.73 -3.60
CA THR A 64 1.09 5.88 -2.58
C THR A 64 0.60 6.32 -1.21
N PRO A 65 0.52 5.43 -0.21
CA PRO A 65 0.36 5.85 1.17
C PRO A 65 1.43 6.87 1.57
N PRO A 66 1.07 7.91 2.35
CA PRO A 66 2.05 8.82 2.89
C PRO A 66 2.89 8.10 3.96
N LEU A 67 4.16 8.50 4.16
CA LEU A 67 5.04 7.89 5.16
C LEU A 67 4.45 7.93 6.58
N VAL A 68 3.63 8.92 6.89
CA VAL A 68 2.91 9.01 8.18
C VAL A 68 1.93 7.87 8.41
N SER A 69 1.54 7.12 7.37
CA SER A 69 0.76 5.89 7.51
C SER A 69 1.55 4.74 8.13
N GLY A 70 2.86 4.88 8.32
CA GLY A 70 3.69 3.90 9.02
C GLY A 70 4.55 3.01 8.12
N ALA A 71 4.47 3.19 6.80
CA ALA A 71 5.31 2.50 5.85
C ALA A 71 6.79 2.88 6.01
N LEU A 72 7.68 1.94 5.70
CA LEU A 72 9.10 2.24 5.56
C LEU A 72 9.34 3.20 4.39
N GLU A 73 10.19 4.21 4.57
CA GLU A 73 10.65 5.06 3.47
C GLU A 73 11.57 4.25 2.54
N GLY A 74 11.00 3.77 1.43
CA GLY A 74 11.70 2.89 0.50
C GLY A 74 12.51 3.64 -0.55
N ILE A 75 13.71 3.15 -0.85
CA ILE A 75 14.56 3.68 -1.93
C ILE A 75 13.83 3.56 -3.28
N THR A 76 13.23 2.40 -3.57
CA THR A 76 12.44 2.20 -4.80
C THR A 76 11.28 3.18 -4.87
N GLN A 77 10.59 3.41 -3.74
CA GLN A 77 9.52 4.39 -3.70
C GLN A 77 10.04 5.78 -4.04
N HIS A 78 11.13 6.20 -3.43
CA HIS A 78 11.76 7.48 -3.73
C HIS A 78 12.09 7.62 -5.23
N THR A 79 12.70 6.59 -5.82
CA THR A 79 13.06 6.58 -7.25
C THR A 79 11.84 6.69 -8.16
N VAL A 80 10.80 5.91 -7.92
CA VAL A 80 9.55 5.97 -8.69
C VAL A 80 8.94 7.37 -8.60
N MET A 81 8.84 7.91 -7.39
CA MET A 81 8.28 9.24 -7.15
C MET A 81 9.07 10.34 -7.86
N SER A 82 10.40 10.20 -7.97
CA SER A 82 11.24 11.12 -8.73
C SER A 82 10.94 11.05 -10.23
N PHE A 83 10.86 9.86 -10.82
CA PHE A 83 10.51 9.74 -12.24
C PHE A 83 9.12 10.28 -12.56
N VAL A 84 8.14 10.06 -11.68
CA VAL A 84 6.78 10.57 -11.90
C VAL A 84 6.77 12.11 -11.90
N ARG A 85 7.54 12.74 -11.02
CA ARG A 85 7.73 14.20 -11.02
C ARG A 85 8.45 14.70 -12.27
N ASP A 86 9.51 14.00 -12.71
CA ASP A 86 10.27 14.37 -13.90
C ASP A 86 9.41 14.30 -15.18
N LEU A 87 8.43 13.41 -15.22
CA LEU A 87 7.44 13.29 -16.29
C LEU A 87 6.29 14.33 -16.19
N GLY A 88 6.33 15.23 -15.20
CA GLY A 88 5.35 16.31 -15.04
C GLY A 88 4.03 15.87 -14.37
N HIS A 89 3.99 14.71 -13.73
CA HIS A 89 2.80 14.22 -13.03
C HIS A 89 2.85 14.56 -11.53
N GLU A 90 1.70 14.95 -10.98
CA GLU A 90 1.52 15.06 -9.54
C GLU A 90 1.36 13.68 -8.90
N VAL A 91 1.96 13.50 -7.71
CA VAL A 91 1.79 12.27 -6.93
C VAL A 91 0.97 12.53 -5.66
N PRO A 92 -0.34 12.25 -5.67
CA PRO A 92 -1.14 12.28 -4.46
C PRO A 92 -0.67 11.24 -3.44
N LEU A 93 -0.30 11.72 -2.26
CA LEU A 93 0.18 10.90 -1.13
C LEU A 93 -0.96 10.44 -0.21
N ARG A 94 -2.10 9.98 -0.75
CA ARG A 94 -3.23 9.58 0.11
C ARG A 94 -4.12 8.52 -0.52
N LEU A 95 -4.02 7.29 -0.02
CA LEU A 95 -5.02 6.24 -0.25
C LEU A 95 -6.02 6.22 0.92
N SER A 96 -7.31 6.26 0.61
CA SER A 96 -8.37 6.03 1.59
C SER A 96 -8.80 4.56 1.55
N HIS A 97 -9.43 4.10 2.63
CA HIS A 97 -10.04 2.77 2.72
C HIS A 97 -10.90 2.43 1.50
N ASP A 98 -11.74 3.38 1.07
CA ASP A 98 -12.67 3.21 -0.06
C ASP A 98 -11.94 2.93 -1.39
N GLN A 99 -10.86 3.66 -1.64
CA GLN A 99 -10.03 3.46 -2.84
C GLN A 99 -9.37 2.08 -2.83
N THR A 100 -8.99 1.59 -1.64
CA THR A 100 -8.39 0.26 -1.46
C THR A 100 -9.40 -0.86 -1.65
N TYR A 101 -10.61 -0.77 -1.08
CA TYR A 101 -11.67 -1.76 -1.34
C TYR A 101 -12.03 -1.82 -2.82
N THR A 102 -12.13 -0.67 -3.49
CA THR A 102 -12.32 -0.62 -4.94
C THR A 102 -11.20 -1.35 -5.69
N LEU A 103 -9.94 -1.20 -5.24
CA LEU A 103 -8.79 -1.84 -5.87
C LEU A 103 -8.76 -3.35 -5.61
N LEU A 104 -8.97 -3.78 -4.36
CA LEU A 104 -9.06 -5.19 -3.97
C LEU A 104 -10.17 -5.88 -4.75
N MET A 105 -11.34 -5.26 -4.86
CA MET A 105 -12.42 -5.78 -5.71
C MET A 105 -11.95 -5.90 -7.16
N LYS A 106 -11.23 -4.93 -7.72
CA LYS A 106 -10.70 -5.05 -9.10
C LYS A 106 -9.67 -6.17 -9.25
N TYR A 107 -8.71 -6.33 -8.33
CA TYR A 107 -7.69 -7.38 -8.41
C TYR A 107 -8.24 -8.78 -8.12
N SER A 108 -9.29 -8.90 -7.31
CA SER A 108 -9.99 -10.17 -7.03
C SER A 108 -11.02 -10.56 -8.09
N LEU A 109 -11.32 -9.68 -9.03
CA LEU A 109 -12.27 -9.92 -10.12
C LEU A 109 -11.52 -10.34 -11.38
N SER A 110 -12.11 -11.27 -12.15
CA SER A 110 -11.59 -11.66 -13.47
C SER A 110 -11.56 -10.46 -14.44
N GLU A 111 -10.71 -10.48 -15.48
CA GLU A 111 -10.60 -9.38 -16.46
C GLU A 111 -11.96 -8.93 -17.05
N GLN A 112 -12.91 -9.85 -17.23
CA GLN A 112 -14.25 -9.53 -17.71
C GLN A 112 -15.08 -8.74 -16.67
N GLN A 113 -14.96 -9.09 -15.39
CA GLN A 113 -15.61 -8.39 -14.29
C GLN A 113 -14.95 -7.04 -14.00
N GLN A 114 -13.64 -6.90 -14.22
CA GLN A 114 -12.92 -5.63 -14.15
C GLN A 114 -13.42 -4.62 -15.19
N LYS A 115 -13.65 -5.06 -16.44
CA LYS A 115 -14.21 -4.23 -17.52
C LYS A 115 -15.63 -3.75 -17.22
N LEU A 116 -16.45 -4.58 -16.59
CA LEU A 116 -17.82 -4.22 -16.19
C LEU A 116 -17.83 -3.17 -15.06
N ALA A 117 -17.00 -3.35 -14.02
CA ALA A 117 -16.91 -2.43 -12.88
C ALA A 117 -16.36 -1.04 -13.24
N LEU A 118 -15.64 -0.91 -14.35
CA LEU A 118 -15.15 0.37 -14.88
C LEU A 118 -16.19 1.11 -15.74
N SER A 119 -17.24 0.42 -16.22
CA SER A 119 -18.28 1.02 -17.07
C SER A 119 -19.43 1.67 -16.29
N THR A 120 -19.49 1.45 -14.99
CA THR A 120 -20.59 1.87 -14.09
C THR A 120 -20.17 2.93 -13.05
N ALA A 121 -19.00 3.55 -13.20
CA ALA A 121 -18.52 4.67 -12.39
C ALA A 121 -18.18 5.87 -13.27
#